data_AF-A0A4R3GQI1-F1
#
_entry.id   AF-A0A4R3GQI1-F1
#
_cell.length_a   1.000
_cell.length_b   1.000
_cell.length_c   1.000
_cell.angle_alpha   90.00
_cell.angle_beta   90.00
_cell.angle_gamma   90.00
#
_symmetry.space_group_name_H-M   'P 1'
#
loop_
_entity.id
_entity.type
_entity.pdbx_description
1 polymer ?
#
loop_
_entity_poly.entity_id
_entity_poly.type
_entity_poly.pdbx_seq_one_letter_code
_entity_poly.pdbx_strand_id
1 'polypeptide(L)'
;MPLLRKVTRAVNGRVRSVEDQSPNGDDWTLPVGGRGDCEDYALQKMKDLIDAGFPAHRLALSVVIGPRNENHVVLIARMDDGDYVLDNLNNAVKPWRATPYTFLATQDFLKRSTWRVTLAGPRANEFS
;
A
#
# COMPACT_ATOMS: atom_id res chain seq x y z
N MET A 1 -6.94 -12.22 -10.88
CA MET A 1 -5.93 -11.82 -9.86
C MET A 1 -5.86 -12.75 -8.62
N PRO A 2 -5.71 -14.09 -8.75
CA PRO A 2 -5.66 -14.97 -7.56
C PRO A 2 -4.47 -14.69 -6.62
N LEU A 3 -3.29 -14.40 -7.18
CA LEU A 3 -2.06 -14.16 -6.42
C LEU A 3 -2.17 -12.96 -5.47
N LEU A 4 -2.62 -11.80 -5.97
CA LEU A 4 -2.79 -10.59 -5.15
C LEU A 4 -3.68 -10.86 -3.95
N ARG A 5 -4.84 -11.51 -4.16
CA ARG A 5 -5.79 -11.84 -3.08
C ARG A 5 -5.19 -12.81 -2.06
N LYS A 6 -4.44 -13.81 -2.52
CA LYS A 6 -3.77 -14.79 -1.65
C LYS A 6 -2.76 -14.08 -0.75
N VAL A 7 -1.89 -13.25 -1.32
CA VAL A 7 -0.87 -12.52 -0.57
C VAL A 7 -1.50 -11.52 0.40
N THR A 8 -2.48 -10.72 -0.04
CA THR A 8 -3.18 -9.77 0.85
C THR A 8 -3.75 -10.46 2.09
N ARG A 9 -4.49 -11.57 1.90
CA ARG A 9 -5.08 -12.31 3.03
C ARG A 9 -4.02 -12.94 3.93
N ALA A 10 -2.96 -13.51 3.34
CA ALA A 10 -1.90 -14.15 4.10
C ALA A 10 -1.15 -13.15 4.98
N VAL A 11 -0.77 -11.99 4.44
CA VAL A 11 -0.12 -10.92 5.20
C VAL A 11 -1.07 -10.35 6.25
N ASN A 12 -2.31 -10.03 5.86
CA ASN A 12 -3.29 -9.47 6.79
C ASN A 12 -3.62 -10.40 7.97
N GLY A 13 -3.52 -11.72 7.78
CA GLY A 13 -3.76 -12.71 8.84
C GLY A 13 -2.55 -13.00 9.73
N ARG A 14 -1.32 -12.75 9.28
CA ARG A 14 -0.09 -13.10 10.03
C ARG A 14 0.61 -11.91 10.69
N VAL A 15 0.31 -10.69 10.24
CA VAL A 15 0.83 -9.46 10.86
C VAL A 15 -0.25 -8.92 11.79
N ARG A 16 0.15 -8.50 12.99
CA ARG A 16 -0.70 -7.81 13.96
C ARG A 16 -0.45 -6.30 13.85
N SER A 17 -1.51 -5.55 13.57
CA SER A 17 -1.47 -4.09 13.49
C SER A 17 -1.09 -3.52 14.86
N VAL A 18 -0.02 -2.74 14.90
CA VAL A 18 0.44 -2.01 16.07
C VAL A 18 0.98 -0.68 15.53
N GLU A 19 0.45 0.45 16.02
CA GLU A 19 1.01 1.76 15.70
C GLU A 19 2.42 1.87 16.30
N ASP A 20 3.32 2.46 15.52
CA ASP A 20 4.70 2.59 15.94
C ASP A 20 4.80 3.62 17.08
N GLN A 21 5.51 3.24 18.16
CA GLN A 21 5.69 4.09 19.35
C GLN A 21 7.07 4.75 19.37
N SER A 22 7.78 4.72 18.24
CA SER A 22 9.14 5.21 18.12
C SER A 22 9.21 6.73 18.37
N PRO A 23 10.02 7.19 19.35
CA PRO A 23 10.21 8.62 19.59
C PRO A 23 10.95 9.35 18.45
N ASN A 24 11.51 8.62 17.47
CA ASN A 24 12.26 9.16 16.34
C ASN A 24 11.46 9.19 15.02
N GLY A 25 10.17 8.81 15.04
CA GLY A 25 9.33 8.63 13.86
C GLY A 25 9.26 7.18 13.39
N ASP A 26 8.42 6.93 12.39
CA ASP A 26 8.12 5.60 11.84
C ASP A 26 9.31 5.01 11.06
N ASP A 27 9.73 3.80 11.42
CA ASP A 27 10.77 3.06 10.70
C ASP A 27 10.13 2.16 9.63
N TRP A 28 10.26 2.55 8.37
CA TRP A 28 9.68 1.81 7.24
C TRP A 28 10.43 0.49 7.00
N THR A 29 9.91 -0.61 7.57
CA THR A 29 10.62 -1.89 7.59
C THR A 29 9.73 -3.05 7.16
N LEU A 30 10.22 -4.29 7.32
CA LEU A 30 9.36 -5.45 7.25
C LEU A 30 8.87 -5.75 8.67
N PRO A 31 7.64 -6.27 8.85
CA PRO A 31 7.10 -6.58 10.17
C PRO A 31 8.06 -7.41 11.04
N VAL A 32 8.58 -6.81 12.10
CA VAL A 32 9.48 -7.48 13.05
C VAL A 32 8.65 -8.21 14.11
N GLY A 33 8.91 -9.51 14.29
CA GLY A 33 8.12 -10.33 15.23
C GLY A 33 6.63 -10.44 14.86
N GLY A 34 6.26 -10.19 13.59
CA GLY A 34 4.88 -10.21 13.12
C GLY A 34 4.04 -9.01 13.56
N ARG A 35 4.67 -7.89 13.92
CA ARG A 35 4.01 -6.63 14.28
C ARG A 35 4.44 -5.55 13.29
N GLY A 36 3.53 -4.63 12.97
CA GLY A 36 3.81 -3.50 12.10
C GLY A 36 2.56 -2.67 11.87
N ASP A 37 2.73 -1.56 11.16
CA ASP A 37 1.70 -0.55 10.92
C ASP A 37 1.27 -0.53 9.41
N CYS A 38 0.81 0.57 8.83
CA CYS A 38 0.32 0.56 7.45
C CYS A 38 1.40 0.28 6.38
N GLU A 39 2.56 0.92 6.45
CA GLU A 39 3.65 0.72 5.49
C GLU A 39 4.27 -0.67 5.59
N ASP A 40 4.39 -1.22 6.80
CA ASP A 40 5.00 -2.52 7.02
C ASP A 40 4.20 -3.63 6.33
N TYR A 41 2.86 -3.53 6.38
CA TYR A 41 2.00 -4.45 5.63
C TYR A 41 2.17 -4.27 4.12
N ALA A 42 2.29 -3.03 3.64
CA ALA A 42 2.47 -2.75 2.22
C ALA A 42 3.82 -3.29 1.72
N LEU A 43 4.90 -3.08 2.48
CA LEU A 43 6.24 -3.61 2.22
C LEU A 43 6.27 -5.13 2.27
N GLN A 44 5.61 -5.75 3.26
CA GLN A 44 5.54 -7.20 3.36
C GLN A 44 4.77 -7.82 2.20
N LYS A 45 3.64 -7.24 1.79
CA LYS A 45 2.90 -7.70 0.59
C LYS A 45 3.73 -7.56 -0.66
N MET A 46 4.48 -6.46 -0.79
CA MET A 46 5.34 -6.21 -1.93
C MET A 46 6.43 -7.29 -2.02
N LYS A 47 7.11 -7.58 -0.92
CA LYS A 47 8.10 -8.66 -0.83
C LYS A 47 7.49 -10.01 -1.21
N ASP A 48 6.38 -10.39 -0.58
CA ASP A 48 5.73 -11.68 -0.81
C ASP A 48 5.26 -11.85 -2.27
N LEU A 49 4.85 -10.76 -2.93
CA LEU A 49 4.52 -10.76 -4.35
C LEU A 49 5.76 -10.94 -5.24
N ILE A 50 6.85 -10.23 -4.95
CA ILE A 50 8.11 -10.35 -5.70
C ILE A 50 8.68 -11.77 -5.56
N ASP A 51 8.70 -12.31 -4.35
CA ASP A 51 9.16 -13.69 -4.09
C ASP A 51 8.29 -14.74 -4.83
N ALA A 52 7.01 -14.43 -5.05
CA ALA A 52 6.09 -15.24 -5.83
C ALA A 52 6.18 -15.00 -7.36
N GLY A 53 7.16 -14.21 -7.83
CA GLY A 53 7.42 -13.93 -9.24
C GLY A 53 6.61 -12.78 -9.84
N PHE A 54 5.90 -11.99 -9.03
CA PHE A 54 5.22 -10.80 -9.53
C PHE A 54 6.26 -9.72 -9.93
N PRO A 55 6.12 -9.06 -11.09
CA PRO A 55 7.13 -8.11 -11.55
C PRO A 55 7.28 -6.92 -10.58
N ALA A 56 8.47 -6.73 -10.03
CA ALA A 56 8.75 -5.63 -9.10
C ALA A 56 8.45 -4.25 -9.72
N HIS A 57 8.66 -4.07 -11.02
CA HIS A 57 8.36 -2.82 -11.74
C HIS A 57 6.85 -2.56 -11.94
N ARG A 58 5.98 -3.44 -11.43
CA ARG A 58 4.53 -3.29 -11.40
C ARG A 58 4.00 -3.10 -9.98
N LEU A 59 4.87 -2.85 -9.01
CA LEU A 59 4.51 -2.61 -7.62
C LEU A 59 5.02 -1.24 -7.17
N ALA A 60 4.18 -0.46 -6.50
CA ALA A 60 4.53 0.84 -5.95
C ALA A 60 3.77 1.10 -4.64
N LEU A 61 4.41 1.74 -3.68
CA LEU A 61 3.73 2.26 -2.48
C LEU A 61 2.99 3.56 -2.82
N SER A 62 1.89 3.82 -2.13
CA SER A 62 1.20 5.09 -2.22
C SER A 62 0.77 5.59 -0.86
N VAL A 63 1.06 6.87 -0.60
CA VAL A 63 0.51 7.62 0.52
C VAL A 63 -0.88 8.11 0.13
N VAL A 64 -1.85 7.86 1.00
CA VAL A 64 -3.25 8.19 0.78
C VAL A 64 -3.88 8.82 2.02
N ILE A 65 -4.98 9.54 1.80
CA ILE A 65 -5.88 10.00 2.84
C ILE A 65 -7.20 9.23 2.73
N GLY A 66 -7.64 8.66 3.85
CA GLY A 66 -8.94 8.00 3.95
C GLY A 66 -10.13 8.96 4.11
N PRO A 67 -11.36 8.41 4.07
CA PRO A 67 -12.58 9.22 4.09
C PRO A 67 -12.79 10.01 5.39
N ARG A 68 -12.07 9.70 6.48
CA ARG A 68 -12.13 10.39 7.77
C ARG A 68 -10.85 11.16 8.08
N ASN A 69 -10.11 11.54 7.04
CA ASN A 69 -8.86 12.32 7.13
C ASN A 69 -7.70 11.59 7.83
N GLU A 70 -7.73 10.27 7.83
CA GLU A 70 -6.63 9.42 8.28
C GLU A 70 -5.53 9.32 7.22
N ASN A 71 -4.27 9.51 7.62
CA ASN A 71 -3.12 9.18 6.79
C ASN A 71 -2.96 7.67 6.71
N HIS A 72 -2.61 7.16 5.54
CA HIS A 72 -2.45 5.73 5.32
C HIS A 72 -1.47 5.42 4.19
N VAL A 73 -0.89 4.22 4.21
CA VAL A 73 -0.03 3.71 3.15
C VAL A 73 -0.63 2.41 2.60
N VAL A 74 -0.69 2.31 1.27
CA VAL A 74 -1.17 1.12 0.57
C VAL A 74 -0.19 0.67 -0.49
N LEU A 75 -0.27 -0.62 -0.85
CA LEU A 75 0.45 -1.15 -2.00
C LEU A 75 -0.42 -1.08 -3.26
N ILE A 76 0.15 -0.54 -4.33
CA ILE A 76 -0.43 -0.58 -5.67
C ILE A 76 0.22 -1.69 -6.48
N ALA A 77 -0.62 -2.52 -7.09
CA ALA A 77 -0.22 -3.50 -8.09
C ALA A 77 -0.79 -3.12 -9.45
N ARG A 78 0.10 -2.83 -10.40
CA ARG A 78 -0.24 -2.54 -11.79
C ARG A 78 -0.43 -3.83 -12.57
N MET A 79 -1.58 -3.94 -13.19
CA MET A 79 -1.99 -5.08 -14.01
C MET A 79 -2.35 -4.56 -15.39
N ASP A 80 -2.48 -5.46 -16.37
CA ASP A 80 -2.71 -5.04 -17.75
C ASP A 80 -4.09 -4.37 -17.93
N ASP A 81 -5.03 -4.63 -17.03
CA ASP A 81 -6.38 -4.05 -16.99
C ASP A 81 -6.53 -2.87 -16.01
N GLY A 82 -5.48 -2.49 -15.28
CA GLY A 82 -5.47 -1.32 -14.41
C GLY A 82 -4.68 -1.50 -13.11
N ASP A 83 -4.78 -0.47 -12.26
CA ASP A 83 -4.09 -0.41 -10.97
C ASP A 83 -5.02 -0.82 -9.82
N TYR A 84 -4.51 -1.71 -8.97
CA TYR A 84 -5.26 -2.30 -7.86
C TYR A 84 -4.58 -2.04 -6.51
N VAL A 85 -5.39 -1.82 -5.50
CA VAL A 85 -4.98 -1.52 -4.13
C VAL A 85 -5.00 -2.79 -3.28
N LEU A 86 -3.89 -3.05 -2.60
CA LEU A 86 -3.75 -4.06 -1.57
C LEU A 86 -3.54 -3.34 -0.22
N ASP A 87 -4.49 -3.53 0.68
CA ASP A 87 -4.63 -2.76 1.93
C ASP A 87 -4.65 -3.70 3.15
N ASN A 88 -4.16 -3.24 4.30
CA ASN A 88 -4.21 -3.98 5.57
C ASN A 88 -5.58 -3.86 6.26
N LEU A 89 -6.29 -2.73 6.07
CA LEU A 89 -7.61 -2.51 6.67
C LEU A 89 -8.70 -3.38 6.01
N ASN A 90 -8.46 -3.90 4.81
CA ASN A 90 -9.40 -4.75 4.10
C ASN A 90 -8.71 -5.85 3.28
N ASN A 91 -9.21 -7.08 3.37
CA ASN A 91 -8.73 -8.22 2.58
C ASN A 91 -9.12 -8.16 1.09
N ALA A 92 -10.03 -7.27 0.70
CA ALA A 92 -10.46 -7.09 -0.67
C ALA A 92 -9.42 -6.31 -1.49
N VAL A 93 -8.94 -6.94 -2.56
CA VAL A 93 -8.15 -6.25 -3.60
C VAL A 93 -9.12 -5.53 -4.52
N LYS A 94 -9.01 -4.19 -4.59
CA LYS A 94 -9.95 -3.32 -5.31
C LYS A 94 -9.24 -2.49 -6.38
N PRO A 95 -9.87 -2.20 -7.52
CA PRO A 95 -9.40 -1.14 -8.41
C PRO A 95 -9.24 0.16 -7.62
N TRP A 96 -8.21 0.95 -7.88
CA TRP A 96 -7.92 2.15 -7.09
C TRP A 96 -9.10 3.13 -7.04
N ARG A 97 -9.82 3.29 -8.17
CA ARG A 97 -11.01 4.15 -8.28
C ARG A 97 -12.22 3.67 -7.45
N ALA A 98 -12.23 2.40 -7.04
CA ALA A 98 -13.27 1.82 -6.19
C ALA A 98 -12.92 1.87 -4.70
N THR A 99 -11.80 2.52 -4.35
CA THR A 99 -11.42 2.80 -2.97
C THR A 99 -11.88 4.21 -2.57
N PRO A 100 -12.18 4.46 -1.29
CA PRO A 100 -12.55 5.80 -0.83
C PRO A 100 -11.35 6.74 -0.65
N TYR A 101 -10.17 6.34 -1.12
CA TYR A 101 -8.91 7.04 -0.85
C TYR A 101 -8.67 8.22 -1.78
N THR A 102 -8.05 9.26 -1.23
CA THR A 102 -7.40 10.32 -1.99
C THR A 102 -5.90 10.08 -2.00
N PHE A 103 -5.33 9.88 -3.18
CA PHE A 103 -3.93 9.55 -3.41
C PHE A 103 -3.10 10.82 -3.48
N LEU A 104 -2.16 10.99 -2.56
CA LEU A 104 -1.31 12.19 -2.49
C LEU A 104 -0.07 12.02 -3.35
N ALA A 105 0.70 10.97 -3.09
CA ALA A 105 1.92 10.65 -3.79
C ALA A 105 2.10 9.14 -3.91
N THR A 106 2.65 8.71 -5.04
CA THR A 106 2.92 7.31 -5.34
C THR A 106 4.39 7.15 -5.72
N GLN A 107 5.02 6.10 -5.21
CA GLN A 107 6.38 5.72 -5.57
C GLN A 107 6.47 5.47 -7.07
N ASP A 108 7.55 5.89 -7.72
CA ASP A 108 7.79 5.56 -9.12
C ASP A 108 8.04 4.06 -9.26
N PHE A 109 7.27 3.43 -10.14
CA PHE A 109 7.31 1.98 -10.41
C PHE A 109 8.68 1.48 -10.88
N LEU A 110 9.45 2.32 -11.59
CA LEU A 110 10.77 1.98 -12.13
C LEU A 110 11.90 2.48 -11.22
N LYS A 111 11.70 3.61 -10.52
CA LYS A 111 12.69 4.24 -9.64
C LYS A 111 12.15 4.42 -8.22
N ARG A 112 12.26 3.36 -7.43
CA ARG A 112 11.70 3.25 -6.06
C ARG A 112 12.18 4.31 -5.06
N SER A 113 13.33 4.95 -5.31
CA SER A 113 13.82 6.06 -4.48
C SER A 113 13.09 7.40 -4.77
N THR A 114 12.16 7.43 -5.73
CA THR A 114 11.48 8.64 -6.18
C THR A 114 9.98 8.51 -5.97
N TRP A 115 9.36 9.58 -5.51
CA TRP A 115 7.92 9.71 -5.35
C TRP A 115 7.40 10.79 -6.29
N ARG A 116 6.22 10.55 -6.87
CA ARG A 116 5.52 11.52 -7.70
C ARG A 116 4.21 11.92 -7.04
N VAL A 117 3.91 13.22 -7.10
CA VAL A 117 2.61 13.75 -6.72
C VAL A 117 1.56 13.14 -7.66
N THR A 118 0.53 12.53 -7.08
CA THR A 118 -0.55 11.85 -7.80
C THR A 118 -1.83 12.68 -7.79
N LEU A 119 -2.18 13.29 -6.64
CA LEU A 119 -3.38 14.10 -6.39
C LEU A 119 -4.62 13.60 -7.16
N ALA A 120 -5.11 12.42 -6.78
CA ALA A 120 -6.26 11.78 -7.41
C ALA A 120 -7.22 11.19 -6.38
N GLY A 121 -8.52 11.13 -6.71
CA GLY A 121 -9.55 10.58 -5.82
C GLY A 121 -10.55 11.63 -5.35
N PRO A 122 -11.44 11.28 -4.41
CA PRO A 122 -12.62 12.08 -4.07
C PRO A 122 -12.33 13.49 -3.58
N ARG A 123 -11.18 13.70 -2.90
CA ARG A 123 -10.81 14.97 -2.26
C ARG A 123 -9.60 15.64 -2.91
N ALA A 124 -9.18 15.23 -4.10
CA ALA A 124 -7.96 15.73 -4.73
C ALA A 124 -7.92 17.26 -4.88
N ASN A 125 -9.07 17.87 -5.17
CA ASN A 125 -9.21 19.33 -5.33
C ASN A 125 -9.00 20.13 -4.04
N GLU A 126 -8.97 19.48 -2.87
CA GLU A 126 -8.67 20.12 -1.59
C GLU A 126 -7.16 20.35 -1.40
N PHE A 127 -6.32 19.73 -2.24
CA PHE A 127 -4.86 19.72 -2.11
C PHE A 127 -4.13 20.24 -3.37
N SER A 128 -4.89 20.78 -4.34
CA SER A 128 -4.41 21.31 -5.62
C SER A 128 -4.26 22.83 -5.62
#